data_AF-A0A8I5ZPY8-F1
#
_entry.id   AF-A0A8I5ZPY8-F1
#
_cell.length_a   1.000
_cell.length_b   1.000
_cell.length_c   1.000
_cell.angle_alpha   90.00
_cell.angle_beta   90.00
_cell.angle_gamma   90.00
#
_symmetry.space_group_name_H-M   'P 1'
#
loop_
_entity.id
_entity.type
_entity.pdbx_description
1 polymer ?
#
loop_
_entity_poly.entity_id
_entity_poly.type
_entity_poly.pdbx_seq_one_letter_code
_entity_poly.pdbx_strand_id
1 'polypeptide(L)'
;MSFSKYKPAPLAALPNTLDPAEYDVSPETRKAQVERMSIRARLKREYLLQYNDPKRQTHIEDPALIRWTYARSANVYPNFRPTPKNSLLGAVAGLGPLIFWYYVIKTDRVSNRARCLAGLRGPSWVPPAVPCGDLSLCLPENSPFPLCLVSIPFWKELEFSLI
;
A
#
# COMPACT_ATOMS: atom_id res chain seq x y z
N MET A 1 10.13 10.00 -43.28
CA MET A 1 10.50 9.47 -41.95
C MET A 1 9.21 9.05 -41.25
N SER A 2 9.10 7.81 -40.78
CA SER A 2 7.92 7.34 -40.03
C SER A 2 8.05 7.67 -38.55
N PHE A 3 6.97 8.13 -37.93
CA PHE A 3 6.92 8.33 -36.48
C PHE A 3 7.01 6.99 -35.73
N SER A 4 7.57 7.00 -34.51
CA SER A 4 7.65 5.81 -33.66
C SER A 4 6.27 5.42 -33.12
N LYS A 5 5.97 4.11 -33.10
CA LYS A 5 4.69 3.59 -32.61
C LYS A 5 4.69 3.54 -31.08
N TYR A 6 3.63 4.09 -30.46
CA TYR A 6 3.43 4.05 -29.01
C TYR A 6 3.23 2.61 -28.50
N LYS A 7 3.84 2.28 -27.35
CA LYS A 7 3.71 0.98 -26.69
C LYS A 7 3.06 1.18 -25.32
N PRO A 8 1.84 0.69 -25.09
CA PRO A 8 1.18 0.83 -23.80
C PRO A 8 1.88 -0.03 -22.74
N ALA A 9 1.80 0.43 -21.49
CA ALA A 9 2.30 -0.28 -20.31
C ALA A 9 1.21 -0.28 -19.21
N PRO A 10 1.30 -1.16 -18.19
CA PRO A 10 0.27 -1.25 -17.14
C PRO A 10 -0.01 0.08 -16.41
N LEU A 11 1.00 0.93 -16.27
CA LEU A 11 0.89 2.26 -15.65
C LEU A 11 0.79 3.40 -16.69
N ALA A 12 0.86 3.10 -17.99
CA ALA A 12 0.78 4.07 -19.07
C ALA A 12 -0.19 3.54 -20.15
N ALA A 13 -1.47 3.88 -19.98
CA ALA A 13 -2.54 3.47 -20.88
C ALA A 13 -2.37 4.07 -22.28
N LEU A 14 -2.91 3.38 -23.28
CA LEU A 14 -2.98 3.86 -24.65
C LEU A 14 -3.86 5.13 -24.72
N PRO A 15 -3.41 6.22 -25.34
CA PRO A 15 -4.28 7.36 -25.59
C PRO A 15 -5.46 6.98 -26.48
N ASN A 16 -6.66 7.47 -26.17
CA ASN A 16 -7.88 7.12 -26.91
C ASN A 16 -7.78 7.42 -28.42
N THR A 17 -7.05 8.46 -28.82
CA THR A 17 -6.85 8.81 -30.24
C THR A 17 -5.96 7.84 -31.01
N LEU A 18 -5.14 7.05 -30.31
CA LEU A 18 -4.30 6.01 -30.92
C LEU A 18 -4.98 4.62 -30.88
N ASP A 19 -6.08 4.48 -30.14
CA ASP A 19 -6.82 3.23 -30.08
C ASP A 19 -7.57 3.01 -31.41
N PRO A 20 -7.26 1.96 -32.19
CA PRO A 20 -7.99 1.69 -33.43
C PRO A 20 -9.49 1.48 -33.17
N ALA A 21 -9.86 0.97 -31.99
CA ALA A 21 -11.26 0.68 -31.65
C ALA A 21 -12.12 1.95 -31.51
N GLU A 22 -11.51 3.12 -31.27
CA GLU A 22 -12.23 4.40 -31.18
C GLU A 22 -12.87 4.79 -32.52
N TYR A 23 -12.25 4.39 -33.63
CA TYR A 23 -12.72 4.69 -34.98
C TYR A 23 -13.67 3.63 -35.55
N ASP A 24 -14.02 2.60 -34.78
CA ASP A 24 -14.88 1.51 -35.24
C ASP A 24 -16.35 1.96 -35.33
N VAL A 25 -16.83 2.11 -36.57
CA VAL A 25 -18.18 2.62 -36.88
C VAL A 25 -19.23 1.49 -36.99
N SER A 26 -18.99 0.35 -36.35
CA SER A 26 -19.90 -0.80 -36.44
C SER A 26 -21.27 -0.50 -35.77
N PRO A 27 -22.36 -1.13 -36.25
CA PRO A 27 -23.68 -0.87 -35.68
C PRO A 27 -23.81 -1.37 -34.23
N GLU A 28 -23.04 -2.40 -33.86
CA GLU A 28 -22.99 -2.93 -32.49
C GLU A 28 -22.34 -1.97 -31.49
N THR A 29 -21.22 -1.32 -31.85
CA THR A 29 -20.55 -0.34 -30.97
C THR A 29 -21.44 0.87 -30.74
N ARG A 30 -22.16 1.33 -31.78
CA ARG A 30 -23.16 2.41 -31.67
C ARG A 30 -24.28 2.04 -30.69
N LYS A 31 -24.82 0.84 -30.76
CA LYS A 31 -25.86 0.37 -29.81
C LYS A 31 -25.32 0.37 -28.38
N ALA A 32 -24.14 -0.20 -28.16
CA ALA A 32 -23.50 -0.23 -26.84
C ALA A 32 -23.20 1.19 -26.31
N GLN A 33 -22.78 2.12 -27.17
CA GLN A 33 -22.57 3.52 -26.80
C GLN A 33 -23.89 4.20 -26.40
N VAL A 34 -24.98 4.00 -27.17
CA VAL A 34 -26.30 4.55 -26.84
C VAL A 34 -26.83 3.98 -25.53
N GLU A 35 -26.66 2.68 -25.28
CA GLU A 35 -27.03 2.04 -24.02
C GLU A 35 -26.23 2.61 -22.83
N ARG A 36 -24.90 2.75 -22.98
CA ARG A 36 -24.06 3.40 -21.94
C ARG A 36 -24.47 4.85 -21.69
N MET A 37 -24.76 5.61 -22.75
CA MET A 37 -25.19 7.00 -22.66
C MET A 37 -26.57 7.13 -22.01
N SER A 38 -27.51 6.23 -22.31
CA SER A 38 -28.85 6.25 -21.72
C SER A 38 -28.80 5.93 -20.22
N ILE A 39 -27.98 4.97 -19.81
CA ILE A 39 -27.73 4.67 -18.39
C ILE A 39 -27.10 5.89 -17.70
N ARG A 40 -26.05 6.48 -18.29
CA ARG A 40 -25.39 7.67 -17.73
C ARG A 40 -26.35 8.85 -17.57
N ALA A 41 -27.19 9.10 -18.58
CA ALA A 41 -28.17 10.17 -18.56
C ALA A 41 -29.23 9.95 -17.47
N ARG A 42 -29.72 8.70 -17.32
CA ARG A 42 -30.67 8.33 -16.26
C ARG A 42 -30.09 8.57 -14.87
N LEU A 43 -28.89 8.04 -14.59
CA LEU A 43 -28.23 8.20 -13.29
C LEU A 43 -27.91 9.67 -12.98
N LYS A 44 -27.46 10.45 -13.97
CA LYS A 44 -27.22 11.89 -13.81
C LYS A 44 -28.50 12.64 -13.48
N ARG A 45 -29.61 12.31 -14.13
CA ARG A 45 -30.91 12.93 -13.86
C ARG A 45 -31.37 12.65 -12.43
N GLU A 46 -31.29 11.39 -11.97
CA GLU A 46 -31.66 11.00 -10.60
C GLU A 46 -30.85 11.78 -9.55
N TYR A 47 -29.53 11.89 -9.75
CA TYR A 47 -28.66 12.68 -8.89
C TYR A 47 -29.05 14.17 -8.87
N LEU A 48 -29.25 14.77 -10.05
CA LEU A 48 -29.58 16.19 -10.16
C LEU A 48 -30.94 16.54 -9.54
N LEU A 49 -31.93 15.63 -9.58
CA LEU A 49 -33.20 15.84 -8.90
C LEU A 49 -32.99 15.96 -7.38
N GLN A 50 -32.27 15.02 -6.79
CA GLN A 50 -31.97 15.05 -5.35
C GLN A 50 -31.10 16.24 -4.97
N TYR A 51 -30.13 16.61 -5.80
CA TYR A 51 -29.21 17.71 -5.53
C TYR A 51 -29.92 19.08 -5.56
N ASN A 52 -30.85 19.27 -6.48
CA ASN A 52 -31.55 20.55 -6.66
C ASN A 52 -32.75 20.75 -5.73
N ASP A 53 -33.10 19.77 -4.88
CA ASP A 53 -34.23 19.86 -3.96
C ASP A 53 -33.94 20.83 -2.79
N PRO A 54 -34.63 21.99 -2.68
CA PRO A 54 -34.32 23.01 -1.68
C PRO A 54 -34.68 22.60 -0.24
N LYS A 55 -35.50 21.56 -0.08
CA LYS A 55 -35.93 21.05 1.23
C LYS A 55 -34.93 20.08 1.85
N ARG A 56 -33.92 19.67 1.09
CA ARG A 56 -33.01 18.59 1.45
C ARG A 56 -31.85 19.14 2.29
N GLN A 57 -31.66 18.57 3.48
CA GLN A 57 -30.60 18.98 4.42
C GLN A 57 -29.52 17.90 4.65
N THR A 58 -29.73 16.68 4.15
CA THR A 58 -28.87 15.52 4.44
C THR A 58 -27.85 15.26 3.32
N HIS A 59 -26.90 14.34 3.53
CA HIS A 59 -25.92 13.92 2.50
C HIS A 59 -26.55 12.95 1.48
N ILE A 60 -26.14 13.00 0.19
CA ILE A 60 -26.68 12.11 -0.87
C ILE A 60 -25.99 10.76 -0.79
N GLU A 61 -26.75 9.70 -0.52
CA GLU A 61 -26.19 8.35 -0.50
C GLU A 61 -26.03 7.80 -1.93
N ASP A 62 -24.78 7.53 -2.31
CA ASP A 62 -24.48 6.88 -3.60
C ASP A 62 -24.43 5.36 -3.41
N PRO A 63 -25.38 4.59 -3.99
CA PRO A 63 -25.36 3.14 -3.90
C PRO A 63 -24.13 2.52 -4.55
N ALA A 64 -23.49 3.18 -5.53
CA ALA A 64 -22.25 2.69 -6.13
C ALA A 64 -21.10 2.72 -5.12
N LEU A 65 -20.97 3.80 -4.35
CA LEU A 65 -19.96 3.93 -3.30
C LEU A 65 -20.19 2.92 -2.19
N ILE A 66 -21.44 2.74 -1.73
CA ILE A 66 -21.79 1.75 -0.70
C ILE A 66 -21.45 0.32 -1.17
N ARG A 67 -21.74 -0.01 -2.43
CA ARG A 67 -21.39 -1.32 -2.99
C ARG A 67 -19.88 -1.51 -3.11
N TRP A 68 -19.15 -0.45 -3.48
CA TRP A 68 -17.69 -0.49 -3.56
C TRP A 68 -17.05 -0.70 -2.18
N THR A 69 -17.48 0.05 -1.17
CA THR A 69 -16.98 -0.11 0.21
C THR A 69 -17.36 -1.48 0.78
N TYR A 70 -18.56 -1.96 0.51
CA TYR A 70 -19.00 -3.32 0.88
C TYR A 70 -18.12 -4.39 0.22
N ALA A 71 -17.82 -4.23 -1.07
CA ALA A 71 -16.97 -5.17 -1.81
C ALA A 71 -15.56 -5.26 -1.21
N ARG A 72 -15.01 -4.16 -0.70
CA ARG A 72 -13.66 -4.12 -0.10
C ARG A 72 -13.62 -4.54 1.37
N SER A 73 -14.70 -4.37 2.13
CA SER A 73 -14.72 -4.64 3.57
C SER A 73 -15.37 -5.98 3.92
N ALA A 74 -16.63 -6.19 3.51
CA ALA A 74 -17.43 -7.32 3.94
C ALA A 74 -17.36 -8.52 2.99
N ASN A 75 -17.14 -8.28 1.69
CA ASN A 75 -17.22 -9.32 0.67
C ASN A 75 -15.91 -10.10 0.42
N VAL A 76 -14.84 -9.79 1.17
CA VAL A 76 -13.51 -10.39 0.96
C VAL A 76 -13.47 -11.84 1.45
N TYR A 77 -13.83 -12.09 2.71
CA TYR A 77 -13.78 -13.44 3.30
C TYR A 77 -14.82 -14.42 2.74
N PRO A 78 -16.08 -14.02 2.48
CA PRO A 78 -17.07 -14.94 1.90
C PRO A 78 -16.67 -15.54 0.55
N ASN A 79 -15.92 -14.79 -0.27
CA ASN A 79 -15.45 -15.26 -1.59
C ASN A 79 -14.03 -15.84 -1.56
N PHE A 80 -13.39 -15.89 -0.39
CA PHE A 80 -12.04 -16.43 -0.27
C PHE A 80 -12.06 -17.96 -0.41
N ARG A 81 -11.37 -18.46 -1.43
CA ARG A 81 -11.16 -19.90 -1.62
C ARG A 81 -9.73 -20.25 -1.18
N PRO A 82 -9.54 -21.14 -0.19
CA PRO A 82 -8.22 -21.58 0.22
C PRO A 82 -7.61 -22.45 -0.89
N THR A 83 -6.86 -21.82 -1.79
CA THR A 83 -6.11 -22.49 -2.86
C THR A 83 -4.62 -22.47 -2.53
N PRO A 84 -3.82 -23.46 -3.01
CA PRO A 84 -2.40 -23.51 -2.69
C PRO A 84 -1.63 -22.27 -3.13
N LYS A 85 -2.03 -21.62 -4.24
CA LYS A 85 -1.43 -20.37 -4.72
C LYS A 85 -1.67 -19.20 -3.76
N ASN A 86 -2.91 -19.06 -3.27
CA ASN A 86 -3.27 -17.99 -2.34
C ASN A 86 -2.61 -18.19 -0.97
N SER A 87 -2.57 -19.43 -0.47
CA SER A 87 -1.90 -19.76 0.79
C SER A 87 -0.38 -19.52 0.71
N LEU A 88 0.26 -19.86 -0.42
CA LEU A 88 1.68 -19.58 -0.63
C LEU A 88 1.96 -18.09 -0.68
N LEU A 89 1.13 -17.32 -1.40
CA LEU A 89 1.28 -15.86 -1.48
C LEU A 89 1.14 -15.21 -0.08
N GLY A 90 0.15 -15.65 0.70
CA GLY A 90 -0.07 -15.20 2.08
C GLY A 90 1.08 -15.58 3.01
N ALA A 91 1.63 -16.79 2.90
CA ALA A 91 2.77 -17.22 3.71
C ALA A 91 4.04 -16.42 3.39
N VAL A 92 4.34 -16.20 2.10
CA VAL A 92 5.51 -15.41 1.68
C VAL A 92 5.35 -13.95 2.06
N ALA A 93 4.19 -13.34 1.81
CA ALA A 93 3.95 -11.94 2.12
C ALA A 93 3.81 -11.67 3.64
N GLY A 94 3.23 -12.61 4.40
CA GLY A 94 3.05 -12.48 5.85
C GLY A 94 4.30 -12.86 6.65
N LEU A 95 4.89 -14.03 6.37
CA LEU A 95 6.00 -14.56 7.14
C LEU A 95 7.37 -14.10 6.62
N GLY A 96 7.48 -13.82 5.32
CA GLY A 96 8.73 -13.38 4.68
C GLY A 96 9.34 -12.14 5.33
N PRO A 97 8.59 -11.03 5.49
CA PRO A 97 9.10 -9.82 6.14
C PRO A 97 9.50 -10.06 7.60
N LEU A 98 8.75 -10.89 8.34
CA LEU A 98 9.08 -11.20 9.74
C LEU A 98 10.40 -11.96 9.86
N ILE A 99 10.62 -12.97 9.02
CA ILE A 99 11.86 -13.73 8.98
C ILE A 99 13.02 -12.82 8.54
N PHE A 100 12.80 -12.02 7.49
CA PHE A 100 13.79 -11.08 6.99
C PHE A 100 14.27 -10.11 8.09
N TRP A 101 13.34 -9.43 8.77
CA TRP A 101 13.66 -8.48 9.82
C TRP A 101 14.27 -9.15 11.06
N TYR A 102 13.84 -10.38 11.39
CA TYR A 102 14.47 -11.16 12.46
C TYR A 102 15.98 -11.33 12.20
N TYR A 103 16.37 -11.71 10.99
CA TYR A 103 17.78 -11.91 10.67
C TYR A 103 18.58 -10.62 10.66
N VAL A 104 18.05 -9.54 10.06
CA VAL A 104 18.71 -8.22 10.04
C VAL A 104 18.99 -7.75 11.48
N ILE A 105 17.96 -7.72 12.33
CA ILE A 105 18.09 -7.29 13.73
C ILE A 105 19.02 -8.22 14.51
N LYS A 106 18.96 -9.54 14.26
CA LYS A 106 19.85 -10.50 14.92
C LYS A 106 21.32 -10.25 14.56
N THR A 107 21.62 -10.02 13.28
CA THR A 107 22.98 -9.74 12.83
C THR A 107 23.54 -8.45 13.42
N ASP A 108 22.71 -7.40 13.50
CA ASP A 108 23.10 -6.13 14.14
C ASP A 108 23.37 -6.32 15.63
N ARG A 109 22.52 -7.08 16.34
CA ARG A 109 22.72 -7.36 17.78
C ARG A 109 24.00 -8.14 18.04
N VAL A 110 24.31 -9.15 17.22
CA VAL A 110 25.54 -9.94 17.34
C VAL A 110 26.77 -9.08 17.02
N SER A 111 26.75 -8.32 15.92
CA SER A 111 27.84 -7.43 15.53
C SER A 111 28.10 -6.33 16.56
N ASN A 112 27.04 -5.73 17.11
CA ASN A 112 27.16 -4.72 18.15
C ASN A 112 27.69 -5.30 19.45
N ARG A 113 27.20 -6.47 19.88
CA ARG A 113 27.75 -7.17 21.05
C ARG A 113 29.22 -7.52 20.87
N ALA A 114 29.61 -8.05 19.72
CA ALA A 114 31.01 -8.37 19.41
C ALA A 114 31.90 -7.12 19.43
N ARG A 115 31.44 -5.99 18.88
CA ARG A 115 32.16 -4.71 18.94
C ARG A 115 32.28 -4.13 20.35
N CYS A 116 31.25 -4.27 21.18
CA CYS A 116 31.32 -3.91 22.60
C CYS A 116 32.35 -4.76 23.36
N LEU A 117 32.33 -6.08 23.16
CA LEU A 117 33.28 -7.00 23.81
C LEU A 117 34.72 -6.77 23.35
N ALA A 118 34.93 -6.42 22.08
CA ALA A 118 36.25 -6.08 21.53
C ALA A 118 36.71 -4.66 21.90
N GLY A 119 35.93 -3.88 22.67
CA GLY A 119 36.26 -2.50 23.04
C GLY A 119 36.23 -1.49 21.88
N LEU A 120 35.77 -1.89 20.69
CA LEU A 120 35.74 -1.07 19.47
C LEU A 120 34.50 -0.15 19.39
N ARG A 121 33.53 -0.33 20.29
CA ARG A 121 32.33 0.50 20.39
C ARG A 121 32.08 0.86 21.86
N GLY A 122 32.47 2.06 22.25
CA GLY A 122 32.07 2.67 23.52
C GLY A 122 30.58 3.08 23.52
N PRO A 123 29.96 3.31 24.69
CA PRO A 123 28.60 3.84 24.75
C PRO A 123 28.57 5.18 24.01
N SER A 124 27.61 5.38 23.10
CA SER A 124 27.48 6.63 22.33
C SER A 124 27.20 7.88 23.18
N TRP A 125 26.99 7.70 24.48
CA TRP A 125 26.76 8.77 25.47
C TRP A 125 28.01 9.13 26.28
N VAL A 126 29.16 8.51 26.00
CA VAL A 126 30.43 8.82 26.68
C VAL A 126 31.34 9.56 25.68
N PRO A 127 31.72 10.82 25.93
CA PRO A 127 32.69 11.51 25.09
C PRO A 127 34.04 10.76 25.11
N PRO A 128 34.82 10.78 24.01
CA PRO A 128 35.97 9.92 23.83
C PRO A 128 37.16 10.39 24.66
N ALA A 129 37.22 10.04 25.96
CA ALA A 129 38.43 10.14 26.77
C ALA A 129 38.28 9.45 28.13
N VAL A 130 38.24 8.11 28.20
CA VAL A 130 38.74 7.40 29.39
C VAL A 130 39.34 6.05 28.97
N PRO A 131 40.62 5.76 29.26
CA PRO A 131 41.23 4.48 28.99
C PRO A 131 40.63 3.38 29.90
N CYS A 132 40.45 2.19 29.32
CA CYS A 132 40.00 0.99 30.01
C CYS A 132 41.00 0.59 31.11
N GLY A 133 40.79 1.08 32.32
CA GLY A 133 41.28 0.52 33.56
C GLY A 133 40.07 0.23 34.44
N ASP A 134 40.10 -0.93 35.09
CA ASP A 134 39.21 -1.35 36.17
C ASP A 134 37.92 -2.08 35.80
N LEU A 135 38.11 -3.40 35.84
CA LEU A 135 37.18 -4.48 35.99
C LEU A 135 36.36 -4.35 37.29
N SER A 136 35.18 -3.71 37.25
CA SER A 136 34.06 -4.01 38.16
C SER A 136 32.86 -3.14 37.80
N LEU A 137 31.87 -3.70 37.12
CA LEU A 137 30.43 -3.36 37.20
C LEU A 137 29.67 -4.09 36.09
N CYS A 138 29.80 -5.42 36.08
CA CYS A 138 28.74 -6.28 35.56
C CYS A 138 27.82 -6.61 36.73
N LEU A 139 26.85 -5.76 37.04
CA LEU A 139 25.64 -6.20 37.73
C LEU A 139 24.40 -5.52 37.13
N PRO A 140 23.25 -6.20 37.22
CA PRO A 140 22.20 -6.18 36.22
C PRO A 140 20.98 -5.45 36.75
N GLU A 141 20.33 -4.60 35.94
CA GLU A 141 18.93 -4.32 36.22
C GLU A 141 18.20 -3.73 35.02
N ASN A 142 17.10 -4.41 34.69
CA ASN A 142 15.87 -3.89 34.15
C ASN A 142 15.84 -2.38 33.83
N SER A 143 15.76 -2.05 32.54
CA SER A 143 14.89 -0.95 32.12
C SER A 143 14.32 -1.25 30.71
N PRO A 144 13.01 -1.08 30.52
CA PRO A 144 12.32 -1.40 29.28
C PRO A 144 12.42 -0.22 28.32
N PHE A 145 12.79 -0.49 27.06
CA PHE A 145 12.79 0.43 25.91
C PHE A 145 13.70 1.67 26.00
N PRO A 146 14.57 1.86 25.00
CA PRO A 146 14.58 3.10 24.27
C PRO A 146 13.83 2.85 22.96
N LEU A 147 12.68 3.51 22.83
CA LEU A 147 12.10 3.85 21.55
C LEU A 147 13.10 4.74 20.81
N CYS A 148 14.13 4.14 20.23
CA CYS A 148 14.82 4.74 19.11
C CYS A 148 13.86 4.64 17.93
N LEU A 149 13.03 5.68 17.81
CA LEU A 149 12.45 6.12 16.55
C LEU A 149 13.61 6.32 15.57
N VAL A 150 14.08 5.22 14.97
CA VAL A 150 14.68 5.28 13.65
C VAL A 150 13.54 5.78 12.79
N SER A 151 13.63 7.05 12.36
CA SER A 151 12.81 7.56 11.28
C SER A 151 12.93 6.59 10.11
N ILE A 152 11.91 5.77 9.93
CA ILE A 152 11.71 4.91 8.77
C ILE A 152 10.89 5.76 7.80
N PRO A 153 11.47 6.40 6.78
CA PRO A 153 10.69 6.91 5.66
C PRO A 153 10.38 5.70 4.76
N PHE A 154 9.50 4.82 5.22
CA PHE A 154 9.03 3.69 4.41
C PHE A 154 7.55 3.39 4.62
N TRP A 155 6.92 4.04 5.59
CA TRP A 155 5.49 3.88 5.86
C TRP A 155 4.58 4.84 5.07
N LYS A 156 5.12 5.75 4.26
CA LYS A 156 4.32 6.66 3.44
C LYS A 156 3.90 6.12 2.07
N GLU A 157 4.53 5.05 1.55
CA GLU A 157 4.12 4.43 0.28
C GLU A 157 3.08 3.31 0.42
N LEU A 158 2.86 2.74 1.62
CA LEU A 158 1.95 1.61 1.81
C LEU A 158 0.49 1.99 2.08
N GLU A 159 0.18 3.26 2.36
CA GLU A 159 -1.20 3.76 2.39
C GLU A 159 -1.78 4.02 0.98
N PHE A 160 -0.94 4.09 -0.07
CA PHE A 160 -1.41 4.38 -1.42
C PHE A 160 -1.88 3.15 -2.22
N SER A 161 -1.79 1.94 -1.67
CA SER A 161 -2.30 0.70 -2.31
C SER A 161 -3.58 0.14 -1.68
N LEU A 162 -4.18 0.83 -0.70
CA LEU A 162 -5.40 0.38 -0.03
C LEU A 162 -6.57 1.39 -0.07
N ILE A 163 -6.53 2.37 -0.97
CA ILE A 163 -7.69 3.18 -1.40
C ILE A 163 -7.97 2.89 -2.87
#